data_AF-A0A8T5MCL7-F1
#
_entry.id   AF-A0A8T5MCL7-F1
#
_cell.length_a   1.000
_cell.length_b   1.000
_cell.length_c   1.000
_cell.angle_alpha   90.00
_cell.angle_beta   90.00
_cell.angle_gamma   90.00
#
_symmetry.space_group_name_H-M   'P 1'
#
loop_
_entity.id
_entity.type
_entity.pdbx_description
1 polymer ?
#
loop_
_entity_poly.entity_id
_entity_poly.type
_entity_poly.pdbx_seq_one_letter_code
_entity_poly.pdbx_strand_id
1 'polypeptide(L)'
;MNAPTFKLYVEKSKNPIARFWAFLKEDTWLSWVVSLVLLVILIKFIFFPALSLVTGSSLPLVVIESCSLYHESGFDEWWSAHGDWYVREGISREEFEEFNYRTGLNKGDIIFVWGHSDYEIGNIIIFEPNPESSAKHPIIHRIVSENPYATKGDHNQKQLTSSNNIQGID
;
A
#
# COMPACT_ATOMS: atom_id res chain seq x y z
N MET A 1 -46.82 36.48 -39.77
CA MET A 1 -47.05 35.51 -38.67
C MET A 1 -45.69 35.17 -38.08
N ASN A 2 -45.40 35.65 -36.86
CA ASN A 2 -44.13 35.36 -36.19
C ASN A 2 -44.36 34.24 -35.16
N ALA A 3 -43.64 33.14 -35.30
CA ALA A 3 -43.69 32.04 -34.34
C ALA A 3 -43.07 32.48 -33.00
N PRO A 4 -43.68 32.17 -31.85
CA PRO A 4 -43.11 32.49 -30.55
C PRO A 4 -41.89 31.59 -30.27
N THR A 5 -40.73 32.21 -30.08
CA THR A 5 -39.51 31.54 -29.61
C THR A 5 -39.67 31.22 -28.13
N PHE A 6 -39.86 29.94 -27.79
CA PHE A 6 -39.95 29.49 -26.40
C PHE A 6 -38.54 29.48 -25.77
N LYS A 7 -38.16 30.58 -25.11
CA LYS A 7 -36.96 30.60 -24.25
C LYS A 7 -37.28 29.80 -22.98
N LEU A 8 -36.78 28.58 -22.90
CA LEU A 8 -36.71 27.84 -21.64
C LEU A 8 -35.78 28.59 -20.68
N TYR A 9 -36.35 29.46 -19.86
CA TYR A 9 -35.66 30.02 -18.71
C TYR A 9 -35.53 28.90 -17.66
N VAL A 10 -34.35 28.29 -17.60
CA VAL A 10 -34.00 27.42 -16.47
C VAL A 10 -33.95 28.31 -15.23
N GLU A 11 -34.97 28.16 -14.37
CA GLU A 11 -35.09 28.93 -13.14
C GLU A 11 -33.89 28.60 -12.23
N LYS A 12 -33.00 29.58 -12.00
CA LYS A 12 -31.82 29.40 -11.15
C LYS A 12 -32.29 29.10 -9.71
N SER A 13 -32.03 27.90 -9.23
CA SER A 13 -32.33 27.48 -7.85
C SER A 13 -31.85 28.51 -6.83
N LYS A 14 -32.70 28.89 -5.87
CA LYS A 14 -32.34 29.79 -4.77
C LYS A 14 -31.43 29.14 -3.72
N ASN A 15 -31.29 27.81 -3.73
CA ASN A 15 -30.48 27.07 -2.76
C ASN A 15 -28.98 27.22 -3.09
N PRO A 16 -28.15 27.78 -2.19
CA PRO A 16 -26.73 28.00 -2.45
C PRO A 16 -25.95 26.70 -2.70
N ILE A 17 -26.31 25.59 -2.04
CA ILE A 17 -25.69 24.28 -2.23
C ILE A 17 -26.00 23.76 -3.64
N ALA A 18 -27.26 23.82 -4.07
CA ALA A 18 -27.66 23.39 -5.40
C ALA A 18 -26.98 24.21 -6.50
N ARG A 19 -26.80 25.52 -6.29
CA ARG A 19 -26.06 26.40 -7.22
C ARG A 19 -24.57 26.05 -7.28
N PHE A 20 -23.95 25.76 -6.15
CA PHE A 20 -22.56 25.33 -6.10
C PHE A 20 -22.36 23.99 -6.82
N TRP A 21 -23.23 23.01 -6.56
CA TRP A 21 -23.23 21.74 -7.29
C TRP A 21 -23.46 21.91 -8.80
N ALA A 22 -24.33 22.84 -9.21
CA ALA A 22 -24.52 23.17 -10.61
C ALA A 22 -23.23 23.76 -11.20
N PHE A 23 -22.59 24.71 -10.50
CA PHE A 23 -21.31 25.30 -10.89
C PHE A 23 -20.21 24.26 -11.08
N LEU A 24 -20.05 23.31 -10.15
CA LEU A 24 -19.04 22.24 -10.26
C LEU A 24 -19.24 21.34 -11.51
N LYS A 25 -20.47 21.26 -12.03
CA LYS A 25 -20.82 20.47 -13.22
C LYS A 25 -20.72 21.25 -14.54
N GLU A 26 -20.41 22.55 -14.49
CA GLU A 26 -20.25 23.34 -15.70
C GLU A 26 -18.96 22.95 -16.44
N ASP A 27 -19.01 22.89 -17.79
CA ASP A 27 -17.86 22.65 -18.66
C ASP A 27 -16.98 23.91 -18.80
N THR A 28 -16.57 24.49 -17.67
CA THR A 28 -15.65 25.62 -17.62
C THR A 28 -14.34 25.24 -16.95
N TRP A 29 -13.24 25.90 -17.35
CA TRP A 29 -11.93 25.68 -16.73
C TRP A 29 -11.94 25.96 -15.22
N LEU A 30 -12.72 26.96 -14.78
CA LEU A 30 -12.79 27.34 -13.38
C LEU A 30 -13.49 26.27 -12.55
N SER A 31 -14.62 25.73 -13.04
CA SER A 31 -15.34 24.63 -12.41
C SER A 31 -14.47 23.37 -12.32
N TRP A 32 -13.70 23.06 -13.36
CA TRP A 32 -12.76 21.96 -13.37
C TRP A 32 -11.65 22.14 -12.31
N VAL A 33 -11.01 23.32 -12.26
CA VAL A 33 -9.97 23.61 -11.25
C VAL A 33 -10.53 23.51 -9.83
N VAL A 34 -11.68 24.11 -9.55
CA VAL A 34 -12.30 24.06 -8.22
C VAL A 34 -12.64 22.61 -7.85
N SER A 35 -13.16 21.82 -8.79
CA SER A 35 -13.45 20.40 -8.56
C SER A 35 -12.18 19.59 -8.26
N LEU A 36 -11.09 19.85 -8.97
CA LEU A 36 -9.79 19.21 -8.70
C LEU A 36 -9.27 19.56 -7.31
N VAL A 37 -9.36 20.83 -6.90
CA VAL A 37 -8.96 21.26 -5.55
C VAL A 37 -9.81 20.59 -4.48
N LEU A 38 -11.13 20.54 -4.66
CA LEU A 38 -12.04 19.84 -3.74
C LEU A 38 -11.73 18.34 -3.66
N LEU A 39 -11.38 17.71 -4.78
CA LEU A 39 -10.96 16.31 -4.81
C LEU A 39 -9.69 16.09 -3.99
N VAL A 40 -8.67 16.94 -4.15
CA VAL A 40 -7.43 16.85 -3.35
C VAL A 40 -7.74 17.03 -1.86
N ILE A 41 -8.63 17.95 -1.51
CA ILE A 41 -9.06 18.17 -0.11
C ILE A 41 -9.79 16.92 0.42
N LEU A 42 -10.74 16.38 -0.35
CA LEU A 42 -11.48 15.17 0.01
C LEU A 42 -10.53 13.99 0.23
N ILE A 43 -9.60 13.76 -0.69
CA ILE A 43 -8.64 12.65 -0.59
C ILE A 43 -7.75 12.82 0.64
N LYS A 44 -7.15 14.01 0.81
CA LYS A 44 -6.18 14.28 1.87
C LYS A 44 -6.80 14.31 3.27
N PHE A 45 -7.97 14.91 3.42
CA PHE A 45 -8.55 15.19 4.75
C PHE A 45 -9.71 14.28 5.13
N ILE A 46 -10.28 13.51 4.19
CA ILE A 46 -11.38 12.58 4.47
C ILE A 46 -10.98 11.15 4.13
N PHE A 47 -10.60 10.88 2.87
CA PHE A 47 -10.35 9.51 2.42
C PHE A 47 -9.20 8.83 3.18
N PHE A 48 -7.99 9.41 3.17
CA PHE A 48 -6.84 8.80 3.86
C PHE A 48 -6.99 8.74 5.38
N PRO A 49 -7.47 9.79 6.08
CA PRO A 49 -7.72 9.72 7.52
C PRO A 49 -8.76 8.67 7.90
N ALA A 50 -9.86 8.55 7.13
CA ALA A 50 -10.85 7.51 7.37
C ALA A 50 -10.27 6.11 7.14
N LEU A 51 -9.48 5.93 6.07
CA LEU A 51 -8.85 4.64 5.78
C LEU A 51 -7.85 4.24 6.87
N SER A 52 -7.02 5.19 7.33
CA SER A 52 -6.08 4.97 8.43
C SER A 52 -6.79 4.57 9.73
N LEU A 53 -7.94 5.20 10.04
CA LEU A 53 -8.75 4.85 11.20
C LEU A 53 -9.34 3.43 11.09
N VAL A 54 -9.85 3.07 9.90
CA VAL A 54 -10.48 1.77 9.65
C VAL A 54 -9.46 0.64 9.67
N THR A 55 -8.30 0.83 9.06
CA THR A 55 -7.28 -0.20 8.99
C THR A 55 -6.39 -0.25 10.22
N GLY A 56 -6.39 0.79 11.06
CA GLY A 56 -5.47 0.90 12.20
C GLY A 56 -4.00 1.07 11.79
N SER A 57 -3.74 1.49 10.55
CA SER A 57 -2.40 1.69 10.00
C SER A 57 -2.16 3.16 9.65
N SER A 58 -0.95 3.67 9.92
CA SER A 58 -0.50 4.99 9.45
C SER A 58 -0.24 5.03 7.94
N LEU A 59 -0.03 3.85 7.33
CA LEU A 59 0.25 3.65 5.91
C LEU A 59 -0.77 2.67 5.32
N PRO A 60 -2.08 3.03 5.26
CA PRO A 60 -3.14 2.08 4.91
C PRO A 60 -3.10 1.58 3.46
N LEU A 61 -2.38 2.29 2.59
CA LEU A 61 -2.20 1.96 1.18
C LEU A 61 -0.75 2.27 0.82
N VAL A 62 -0.03 1.28 0.30
CA VAL A 62 1.37 1.45 -0.12
C VAL A 62 1.62 0.84 -1.48
N VAL A 63 2.64 1.36 -2.17
CA VAL A 63 3.14 0.82 -3.43
C VAL A 63 4.49 0.16 -3.16
N ILE A 64 4.67 -1.06 -3.64
CA ILE A 64 5.95 -1.79 -3.48
C ILE A 64 7.01 -1.16 -4.39
N GLU A 65 8.09 -0.63 -3.81
CA GLU A 65 9.18 -0.01 -4.56
C GLU A 65 10.46 -0.86 -4.65
N SER A 66 10.60 -1.85 -3.77
CA SER A 66 11.77 -2.73 -3.66
C SER A 66 11.46 -4.16 -4.09
N CYS A 67 12.50 -4.96 -4.28
CA CYS A 67 12.39 -6.38 -4.59
C CYS A 67 12.52 -7.27 -3.34
N SER A 68 12.37 -6.75 -2.11
CA SER A 68 12.67 -7.53 -0.89
C SER A 68 11.85 -8.81 -0.76
N LEU A 69 10.62 -8.81 -1.30
CA LEU A 69 9.71 -9.96 -1.33
C LEU A 69 9.53 -10.54 -2.75
N TYR A 70 10.37 -10.17 -3.71
CA TYR A 70 10.23 -10.60 -5.09
C TYR A 70 10.66 -12.05 -5.26
N HIS A 71 9.82 -12.85 -5.92
CA HIS A 71 10.16 -14.20 -6.35
C HIS A 71 10.43 -14.15 -7.86
N GLU A 72 11.66 -14.46 -8.24
CA GLU A 72 12.14 -14.34 -9.62
C GLU A 72 11.57 -15.38 -10.59
N SER A 73 10.90 -16.40 -10.05
CA SER A 73 10.34 -17.53 -10.77
C SER A 73 9.09 -18.06 -10.06
N GLY A 74 8.49 -19.12 -10.59
CA GLY A 74 7.39 -19.80 -9.92
C GLY A 74 7.82 -20.40 -8.57
N PHE A 75 6.86 -20.62 -7.67
CA PHE A 75 7.11 -21.06 -6.30
C PHE A 75 8.09 -22.24 -6.19
N ASP A 76 7.90 -23.29 -6.99
CA ASP A 76 8.75 -24.49 -6.95
C ASP A 76 10.22 -24.19 -7.25
N GLU A 77 10.47 -23.37 -8.26
CA GLU A 77 11.82 -22.99 -8.69
C GLU A 77 12.45 -22.03 -7.69
N TRP A 78 11.69 -21.04 -7.22
CA TRP A 78 12.15 -20.12 -6.18
C TRP A 78 12.49 -20.86 -4.88
N TRP A 79 11.62 -21.79 -4.45
CA TRP A 79 11.82 -22.61 -3.26
C TRP A 79 13.06 -23.49 -3.39
N SER A 80 13.32 -24.07 -4.57
CA SER A 80 14.54 -24.84 -4.81
C SER A 80 15.82 -24.01 -4.64
N ALA A 81 15.77 -22.70 -4.85
CA ALA A 81 16.92 -21.80 -4.71
C ALA A 81 17.04 -21.16 -3.32
N HIS A 82 15.92 -20.90 -2.64
CA HIS A 82 15.88 -20.10 -1.39
C HIS A 82 15.39 -20.88 -0.16
N GLY A 83 14.66 -21.97 -0.36
CA GLY A 83 13.96 -22.73 0.69
C GLY A 83 14.88 -23.33 1.75
N ASP A 84 16.12 -23.67 1.39
CA ASP A 84 17.12 -24.22 2.32
C ASP A 84 17.36 -23.33 3.54
N TRP A 85 17.22 -22.01 3.40
CA TRP A 85 17.34 -21.10 4.53
C TRP A 85 16.14 -21.26 5.48
N TYR A 86 14.91 -21.27 4.96
CA TYR A 86 13.69 -21.41 5.75
C TYR A 86 13.66 -22.75 6.51
N VAL A 87 14.07 -23.83 5.84
CA VAL A 87 14.16 -25.16 6.46
C VAL A 87 15.13 -25.18 7.63
N ARG A 88 16.27 -24.48 7.54
CA ARG A 88 17.23 -24.37 8.66
C ARG A 88 16.68 -23.56 9.83
N GLU A 89 15.80 -22.59 9.57
CA GLU A 89 15.09 -21.83 10.59
C GLU A 89 13.81 -22.52 11.08
N GLY A 90 13.56 -23.76 10.65
CA GLY A 90 12.45 -24.58 11.13
C GLY A 90 11.12 -24.40 10.39
N ILE A 91 11.10 -23.64 9.29
CA ILE A 91 9.91 -23.44 8.45
C ILE A 91 9.96 -24.44 7.28
N SER A 92 9.04 -25.41 7.26
CA SER A 92 8.99 -26.40 6.17
C SER A 92 8.44 -25.80 4.88
N ARG A 93 8.57 -26.55 3.78
CA ARG A 93 7.96 -26.17 2.50
C ARG A 93 6.44 -26.11 2.61
N GLU A 94 5.87 -27.13 3.25
CA GLU A 94 4.43 -27.27 3.44
C GLU A 94 3.88 -26.11 4.27
N GLU A 95 4.59 -25.72 5.33
CA GLU A 95 4.24 -24.54 6.14
C GLU A 95 4.31 -23.24 5.31
N PHE A 96 5.37 -23.05 4.53
CA PHE A 96 5.51 -21.84 3.71
C PHE A 96 4.44 -21.75 2.61
N GLU A 97 4.01 -22.88 2.04
CA GLU A 97 2.93 -22.93 1.05
C GLU A 97 1.59 -22.43 1.62
N GLU A 98 1.41 -22.45 2.93
CA GLU A 98 0.22 -21.91 3.61
C GLU A 98 0.29 -20.39 3.83
N PHE A 99 1.48 -19.79 3.70
CA PHE A 99 1.64 -18.35 3.92
C PHE A 99 0.94 -17.50 2.86
N ASN A 100 0.41 -16.35 3.30
CA ASN A 100 -0.04 -15.31 2.39
C ASN A 100 1.15 -14.80 1.56
N TYR A 101 0.88 -14.53 0.28
CA TYR A 101 1.89 -14.10 -0.70
C TYR A 101 3.08 -15.07 -0.78
N ARG A 102 2.83 -16.39 -0.75
CA ARG A 102 3.85 -17.42 -0.95
C ARG A 102 4.61 -17.33 -2.28
N THR A 103 4.08 -16.60 -3.26
CA THR A 103 4.71 -16.36 -4.57
C THR A 103 5.36 -14.96 -4.65
N GLY A 104 5.57 -14.32 -3.51
CA GLY A 104 6.19 -13.01 -3.42
C GLY A 104 5.27 -11.83 -3.76
N LEU A 105 5.87 -10.65 -3.77
CA LEU A 105 5.27 -9.37 -4.16
C LEU A 105 6.13 -8.70 -5.24
N ASN A 106 5.49 -8.04 -6.20
CA ASN A 106 6.16 -7.39 -7.31
C ASN A 106 6.27 -5.87 -7.09
N LYS A 107 7.32 -5.29 -7.66
CA LYS A 107 7.44 -3.84 -7.73
C LYS A 107 6.26 -3.24 -8.51
N GLY A 108 5.61 -2.24 -7.93
CA GLY A 108 4.42 -1.61 -8.47
C GLY A 108 3.10 -2.17 -7.97
N ASP A 109 3.12 -3.29 -7.23
CA ASP A 109 1.92 -3.78 -6.54
C ASP A 109 1.43 -2.73 -5.54
N ILE A 110 0.11 -2.53 -5.50
CA ILE A 110 -0.55 -1.66 -4.54
C ILE A 110 -1.21 -2.57 -3.51
N ILE A 111 -0.78 -2.47 -2.25
CA ILE A 111 -1.29 -3.30 -1.16
C ILE A 111 -1.99 -2.47 -0.10
N PHE A 112 -3.05 -3.05 0.46
CA PHE A 112 -3.74 -2.53 1.65
C PHE A 112 -3.05 -3.05 2.90
N VAL A 113 -2.86 -2.17 3.87
CA VAL A 113 -2.16 -2.48 5.11
C VAL A 113 -3.14 -2.38 6.28
N TRP A 114 -3.33 -3.50 6.96
CA TRP A 114 -4.07 -3.58 8.21
C TRP A 114 -3.12 -3.63 9.39
N GLY A 115 -3.36 -2.78 10.39
CA GLY A 115 -2.68 -2.84 11.67
C GLY A 115 -3.12 -4.07 12.47
N HIS A 116 -2.17 -4.71 13.14
CA HIS A 116 -2.40 -5.83 14.04
C HIS A 116 -1.58 -5.67 15.32
N SER A 117 -2.05 -6.24 16.43
CA SER A 117 -1.34 -6.24 17.72
C SER A 117 -0.35 -7.41 17.84
N ASP A 118 -0.69 -8.53 17.22
CA ASP A 118 0.02 -9.79 17.32
C ASP A 118 0.46 -10.23 15.93
N TYR A 119 1.68 -10.72 15.78
CA TYR A 119 2.17 -11.14 14.48
C TYR A 119 2.64 -12.57 14.56
N GLU A 120 2.32 -13.34 13.52
CA GLU A 120 2.65 -14.76 13.45
C GLU A 120 3.76 -15.00 12.42
N ILE A 121 4.51 -16.10 12.58
CA ILE A 121 5.42 -16.59 11.53
C ILE A 121 4.68 -16.64 10.18
N GLY A 122 5.34 -16.17 9.13
CA GLY A 122 4.79 -16.10 7.78
C GLY A 122 4.02 -14.81 7.46
N ASN A 123 3.66 -14.00 8.47
CA ASN A 123 3.07 -12.68 8.24
C ASN A 123 4.06 -11.76 7.51
N ILE A 124 3.56 -10.91 6.62
CA ILE A 124 4.36 -9.86 5.99
C ILE A 124 4.06 -8.54 6.68
N ILE A 125 5.10 -7.89 7.19
CA ILE A 125 4.98 -6.64 7.93
C ILE A 125 5.76 -5.51 7.26
N ILE A 126 5.27 -4.29 7.48
CA ILE A 126 5.93 -3.05 7.07
C ILE A 126 6.41 -2.37 8.35
N PHE A 127 7.70 -2.03 8.41
CA PHE A 127 8.30 -1.41 9.58
C PHE A 127 9.30 -0.32 9.17
N GLU A 128 9.50 0.63 10.07
CA GLU A 128 10.49 1.68 9.86
C GLU A 128 11.91 1.11 9.97
N PRO A 129 12.83 1.52 9.09
CA PRO A 129 14.22 1.13 9.19
C PRO A 129 14.85 1.61 10.49
N ASN A 130 15.91 0.91 10.93
CA ASN A 130 16.68 1.35 12.08
C ASN A 130 17.28 2.76 11.83
N PRO A 131 17.50 3.60 12.86
CA PRO A 131 18.06 4.94 12.67
C PRO A 131 19.41 4.99 11.96
N GLU A 132 20.19 3.92 12.07
CA GLU A 132 21.52 3.76 11.43
C GLU A 132 21.42 3.24 9.98
N SER A 133 20.22 2.89 9.53
CA SER A 133 19.95 2.38 8.19
C SER A 133 20.00 3.51 7.16
N SER A 134 20.50 3.20 5.97
CA SER A 134 20.47 4.04 4.78
C SER A 134 19.12 4.00 4.04
N ALA A 135 18.21 3.10 4.44
CA ALA A 135 16.89 2.98 3.86
C ALA A 135 16.07 4.27 4.10
N LYS A 136 15.53 4.83 3.00
CA LYS A 136 14.75 6.08 3.03
C LYS A 136 13.25 5.87 3.22
N HIS A 137 12.80 4.62 3.09
CA HIS A 137 11.41 4.23 3.06
C HIS A 137 11.20 3.03 4.00
N PRO A 138 9.97 2.83 4.50
CA PRO A 138 9.62 1.66 5.27
C PRO A 138 9.98 0.36 4.54
N ILE A 139 10.42 -0.63 5.31
CA ILE A 139 10.85 -1.94 4.81
C ILE A 139 9.68 -2.90 4.90
N ILE A 140 9.59 -3.82 3.93
CA ILE A 140 8.59 -4.89 3.91
C ILE A 140 9.28 -6.24 3.90
N HIS A 141 9.06 -7.05 4.94
CA HIS A 141 9.65 -8.39 5.11
C HIS A 141 8.64 -9.37 5.73
N ARG A 142 8.94 -10.66 5.61
CA ARG A 142 8.20 -11.73 6.27
C ARG A 142 8.75 -12.02 7.66
N ILE A 143 7.88 -12.30 8.62
CA ILE A 143 8.27 -12.79 9.95
C ILE A 143 8.69 -14.24 9.85
N VAL A 144 9.83 -14.54 10.44
CA VAL A 144 10.49 -15.86 10.41
C VAL A 144 10.79 -16.40 11.80
N SER A 145 10.61 -15.60 12.84
CA SER A 145 10.74 -16.02 14.24
C SER A 145 9.95 -15.09 15.15
N GLU A 146 9.41 -15.65 16.23
CA GLU A 146 8.71 -14.95 17.29
C GLU A 146 9.56 -15.02 18.57
N ASN A 147 9.79 -13.88 19.23
CA ASN A 147 10.56 -13.73 20.49
C ASN A 147 12.12 -13.79 20.39
N PRO A 148 12.77 -12.68 20.00
CA PRO A 148 12.19 -11.45 19.45
C PRO A 148 11.69 -11.67 18.02
N TYR A 149 10.81 -10.79 17.54
CA TYR A 149 10.43 -10.84 16.13
C TYR A 149 11.66 -10.68 15.25
N ALA A 150 11.82 -11.62 14.33
CA ALA A 150 12.86 -11.58 13.32
C ALA A 150 12.20 -11.59 11.93
N THR A 151 12.71 -10.79 11.01
CA THR A 151 12.14 -10.66 9.67
C THR A 151 13.15 -10.99 8.58
N LYS A 152 12.65 -11.36 7.41
CA LYS A 152 13.48 -11.66 6.24
C LYS A 152 12.79 -11.20 4.96
N GLY A 153 13.57 -10.56 4.09
CA GLY A 153 13.19 -10.42 2.68
C GLY A 153 13.33 -11.77 1.97
N ASP A 154 12.24 -12.23 1.38
CA ASP A 154 12.18 -13.48 0.62
C ASP A 154 13.20 -13.50 -0.53
N HIS A 155 13.50 -12.35 -1.14
CA HIS A 155 14.49 -12.25 -2.22
C HIS A 155 15.95 -12.30 -1.73
N ASN A 156 16.20 -12.18 -0.42
CA ASN A 156 17.55 -12.25 0.11
C ASN A 156 17.97 -13.72 0.26
N GLN A 157 19.27 -14.04 0.14
CA GLN A 157 19.74 -15.42 0.40
C GLN A 157 19.73 -15.81 1.89
N LYS A 158 19.79 -14.80 2.78
CA LYS A 158 19.81 -14.96 4.23
C LYS A 158 19.04 -13.84 4.90
N GLN A 159 18.74 -13.98 6.18
CA GLN A 159 18.28 -12.87 6.99
C GLN A 159 19.40 -11.84 7.14
N LEU A 160 19.03 -10.57 7.00
CA LEU A 160 19.92 -9.46 7.30
C LEU A 160 19.93 -9.22 8.81
N THR A 161 21.14 -9.08 9.36
CA THR A 161 21.39 -8.86 10.78
C THR A 161 22.48 -7.81 10.92
N SER A 162 22.66 -7.26 12.13
CA SER A 162 23.70 -6.26 12.38
C SER A 162 25.12 -6.72 12.00
N SER A 163 25.38 -8.03 11.93
CA SER A 163 26.69 -8.56 11.54
C SER A 163 26.90 -8.68 10.03
N ASN A 164 25.83 -8.75 9.24
CA ASN A 164 25.92 -8.96 7.79
C ASN A 164 25.28 -7.84 6.95
N ASN A 165 24.60 -6.89 7.59
CA ASN A 165 24.00 -5.71 6.99
C ASN A 165 24.98 -4.52 6.98
N ILE A 166 26.14 -4.70 6.35
CA ILE A 166 27.23 -3.70 6.35
C ILE A 166 26.79 -2.38 5.68
N GLN A 167 25.84 -2.45 4.75
CA GLN A 167 25.32 -1.31 4.01
C GLN A 167 24.16 -0.61 4.73
N GLY A 168 23.64 -1.17 5.83
CA GLY A 168 22.46 -0.63 6.51
C GLY A 168 21.29 -0.52 5.54
N ILE A 169 20.96 -1.57 4.78
CA ILE A 169 19.90 -1.50 3.76
C ILE A 169 18.51 -1.85 4.31
N ASP A 170 18.47 -2.36 5.54
CA ASP A 170 17.31 -2.54 6.40
C ASP A 170 17.56 -1.98 7.82
#